data_AF-A0A967HEY5-F1
#
_entry.id   AF-A0A967HEY5-F1
#
_cell.length_a   1.000
_cell.length_b   1.000
_cell.length_c   1.000
_cell.angle_alpha   90.00
_cell.angle_beta   90.00
_cell.angle_gamma   90.00
#
_symmetry.space_group_name_H-M   'P 1'
#
loop_
_entity.id
_entity.type
_entity.pdbx_description
1 polymer ?
#
loop_
_entity_poly.entity_id
_entity_poly.type
_entity_poly.pdbx_seq_one_letter_code
_entity_poly.pdbx_strand_id
1 'polypeptide(L)'
;IELPCYAKTSGSSGIHVLVPLGRQLTYEQSRSLGQLLGRVVVAERPDIATLTRNPERREGKVYVDFVQNGHGRLLVAPFTVRPKPGAPVSAPLRW
;
A
#
# COMPACT_ATOMS: atom_id res chain seq x y z
N ILE A 1 2.89 -15.85 7.69
CA ILE A 1 1.93 -16.26 6.64
C ILE A 1 2.62 -16.17 5.29
N GLU A 2 2.76 -17.29 4.60
CA GLU A 2 3.43 -17.36 3.29
C GLU A 2 2.46 -16.95 2.18
N LEU A 3 2.20 -15.65 2.08
CA LEU A 3 1.42 -15.10 0.96
C LEU A 3 2.39 -14.55 -0.10
N PRO A 4 2.21 -14.87 -1.39
CA PRO A 4 2.98 -14.23 -2.43
C PRO A 4 2.71 -12.72 -2.41
N CYS A 5 3.78 -11.92 -2.45
CA CYS A 5 3.69 -10.48 -2.46
C CYS A 5 4.66 -9.88 -3.49
N TYR A 6 4.26 -8.76 -4.07
CA TYR A 6 5.03 -8.07 -5.11
C TYR A 6 5.13 -6.59 -4.77
N ALA A 7 6.30 -6.00 -4.97
CA ALA A 7 6.53 -4.58 -4.76
C ALA A 7 6.53 -3.82 -6.09
N LYS A 8 6.02 -2.59 -6.07
CA LYS A 8 6.25 -1.59 -7.11
C LYS A 8 6.41 -0.21 -6.51
N THR A 9 7.23 0.64 -7.12
CA THR A 9 7.18 2.07 -6.81
C THR A 9 5.80 2.61 -7.21
N SER A 10 5.34 3.64 -6.51
CA SER A 10 4.13 4.36 -6.92
C SER A 10 4.38 5.27 -8.12
N GLY A 11 5.63 5.62 -8.41
CA GLY A 11 5.99 6.76 -9.27
C GLY A 11 5.73 8.12 -8.59
N SER A 12 5.51 8.14 -7.28
CA SER A 12 5.36 9.35 -6.47
C SER A 12 6.29 9.29 -5.25
N SER A 13 5.77 9.05 -4.05
CA SER A 13 6.49 9.22 -2.78
C SER A 13 6.48 7.97 -1.92
N GLY A 14 6.07 6.84 -2.49
CA GLY A 14 5.90 5.58 -1.77
C GLY A 14 5.93 4.35 -2.66
N ILE A 15 5.67 3.21 -2.04
CA ILE A 15 5.69 1.87 -2.64
C ILE A 15 4.31 1.24 -2.46
N HIS A 16 3.88 0.44 -3.43
CA HIS A 16 2.69 -0.41 -3.30
C HIS A 16 3.13 -1.87 -3.16
N VAL A 17 2.54 -2.56 -2.20
CA VAL A 17 2.68 -4.01 -2.03
C VAL A 17 1.39 -4.68 -2.48
N LEU A 18 1.49 -5.57 -3.46
CA LEU A 18 0.36 -6.28 -4.03
C LEU A 18 0.38 -7.72 -3.53
N VAL A 19 -0.73 -8.17 -2.98
CA VAL A 19 -0.94 -9.54 -2.50
C VAL A 19 -2.09 -10.14 -3.30
N PRO A 20 -1.85 -11.13 -4.17
CA PRO A 20 -2.93 -11.83 -4.88
C PRO A 20 -3.82 -12.60 -3.91
N LEU A 21 -5.14 -12.39 -4.00
CA LEU A 21 -6.14 -13.01 -3.11
C LEU A 21 -7.01 -14.08 -3.79
N GLY A 22 -6.71 -14.43 -5.05
CA GLY A 22 -7.41 -15.51 -5.77
C GLY A 22 -8.93 -15.31 -5.92
N ARG A 23 -9.44 -14.08 -5.83
CA ARG A 23 -10.89 -13.75 -5.79
C ARG A 23 -11.65 -14.41 -4.62
N GLN A 24 -10.96 -14.76 -3.53
CA GLN A 24 -11.57 -15.41 -2.37
C GLN A 24 -12.15 -14.44 -1.36
N LEU A 25 -11.82 -13.15 -1.46
CA LEU A 25 -12.26 -12.10 -0.52
C LEU A 25 -13.11 -11.04 -1.21
N THR A 26 -14.12 -10.55 -0.50
CA THR A 26 -14.85 -9.33 -0.86
C THR A 26 -13.97 -8.08 -0.66
N TYR A 27 -14.40 -6.92 -1.19
CA TYR A 27 -13.73 -5.64 -0.94
C TYR A 27 -13.61 -5.33 0.56
N GLU A 28 -14.67 -5.59 1.32
CA GLU A 28 -14.67 -5.38 2.77
C GLU A 28 -13.66 -6.30 3.48
N GLN A 29 -13.66 -7.59 3.13
CA GLN A 29 -12.70 -8.55 3.70
C GLN A 29 -11.26 -8.20 3.33
N SER A 30 -11.00 -7.78 2.10
CA SER A 30 -9.66 -7.33 1.66
C SER A 30 -9.20 -6.05 2.40
N ARG A 31 -10.12 -5.13 2.67
CA ARG A 31 -9.85 -3.94 3.49
C ARG A 31 -9.56 -4.32 4.95
N SER A 32 -10.33 -5.23 5.53
CA SER A 32 -10.11 -5.73 6.89
C SER A 32 -8.78 -6.46 7.02
N LEU A 33 -8.41 -7.28 6.03
CA LEU A 33 -7.09 -7.92 5.96
C LEU A 33 -5.97 -6.88 5.89
N GLY A 34 -6.09 -5.87 5.01
CA GLY A 34 -5.11 -4.78 4.92
C GLY A 34 -4.99 -4.00 6.24
N GLN A 35 -6.09 -3.76 6.94
CA GLN A 35 -6.09 -3.12 8.25
C GLN A 35 -5.37 -3.98 9.29
N LEU A 36 -5.64 -5.29 9.32
CA LEU A 36 -4.97 -6.22 10.22
C LEU A 36 -3.45 -6.23 9.99
N LEU A 37 -3.02 -6.37 8.73
CA LEU A 37 -1.61 -6.32 8.36
C LEU A 37 -0.97 -4.99 8.78
N GLY A 38 -1.65 -3.87 8.53
CA GLY A 38 -1.16 -2.56 8.96
C GLY A 38 -1.03 -2.42 10.48
N ARG A 39 -1.97 -2.97 11.25
CA ARG A 39 -1.87 -3.01 12.72
C ARG A 39 -0.68 -3.84 13.19
N VAL A 40 -0.44 -5.00 12.58
CA VAL A 40 0.72 -5.85 12.87
C VAL A 40 2.02 -5.08 12.58
N VAL A 41 2.13 -4.44 11.40
CA VAL A 41 3.33 -3.64 11.05
C VAL A 41 3.56 -2.51 12.05
N VAL A 42 2.52 -1.80 12.47
CA VAL A 42 2.65 -0.72 13.47
C VAL A 42 2.99 -1.25 14.85
N ALA A 43 2.48 -2.42 15.23
CA ALA A 43 2.83 -3.05 16.51
C ALA A 43 4.30 -3.50 16.53
N GLU A 44 4.79 -4.08 15.43
CA GLU A 44 6.17 -4.54 15.29
C GLU A 44 7.17 -3.39 15.11
N ARG A 45 6.79 -2.36 14.34
CA ARG A 45 7.65 -1.23 13.95
C ARG A 45 6.99 0.14 14.20
N PRO A 46 6.66 0.47 15.46
CA PRO A 46 6.00 1.73 15.82
C PRO A 46 6.91 2.96 15.62
N ASP A 47 8.22 2.74 15.51
CA ASP A 47 9.25 3.75 15.24
C ASP A 47 9.12 4.34 13.83
N ILE A 48 8.70 3.54 12.85
CA ILE A 48 8.69 3.93 11.43
C ILE A 48 7.33 3.83 10.74
N ALA A 49 6.33 3.18 11.35
CA ALA A 49 5.02 2.96 10.71
C ALA A 49 3.86 3.59 11.49
N THR A 50 2.79 3.95 10.78
CA THR A 50 1.55 4.47 11.37
C THR A 50 0.31 4.13 10.54
N LEU A 51 -0.86 4.09 11.19
CA LEU A 51 -2.17 4.06 10.54
C LEU A 51 -2.81 5.45 10.44
N THR A 52 -2.13 6.50 10.92
CA THR A 52 -2.62 7.87 10.89
C THR A 52 -2.61 8.41 9.47
N ARG A 53 -3.80 8.62 8.90
CA ARG A 53 -3.96 9.12 7.53
C ARG A 53 -3.53 10.58 7.37
N ASN A 54 -3.71 11.44 8.37
CA ASN A 54 -3.31 12.85 8.28
C ASN A 54 -1.77 12.96 8.23
N PRO A 55 -1.16 13.45 7.13
CA PRO A 55 0.29 13.60 6.98
C PRO A 55 0.98 14.35 8.13
N GLU A 56 0.38 15.43 8.62
CA GLU A 56 0.95 16.26 9.69
C GLU A 56 1.07 15.48 11.02
N ARG A 57 0.16 14.52 11.23
CA ARG A 57 0.11 13.67 12.42
C ARG A 57 0.88 12.35 12.26
N ARG A 58 1.66 12.20 11.18
CA ARG A 58 2.49 10.99 10.97
C ARG A 58 3.83 11.07 11.67
N GLU A 59 4.29 12.27 12.03
CA GLU A 59 5.57 12.48 12.72
C GLU A 59 6.74 11.80 11.97
N GLY A 60 6.77 11.94 10.64
CA GLY A 60 7.79 11.33 9.78
C GLY A 60 7.61 9.84 9.48
N LYS A 61 6.61 9.17 10.06
CA LYS A 61 6.35 7.74 9.87
C LYS A 61 5.66 7.43 8.55
N VAL A 62 5.90 6.21 8.05
CA VAL A 62 5.26 5.65 6.86
C VAL A 62 3.81 5.29 7.20
N TYR A 63 2.86 5.86 6.45
CA TYR A 63 1.46 5.50 6.55
C TYR A 63 1.16 4.22 5.78
N VAL A 64 0.61 3.21 6.45
CA VAL A 64 0.13 1.97 5.81
C VAL A 64 -1.32 2.17 5.33
N ASP A 65 -1.47 2.51 4.04
CA ASP A 65 -2.78 2.78 3.42
C ASP A 65 -3.51 1.50 3.02
N PHE A 66 -4.40 1.03 3.90
CA PHE A 66 -5.31 -0.09 3.63
C PHE A 66 -6.67 0.34 3.06
N VAL A 67 -6.96 1.65 3.00
CA VAL A 67 -8.29 2.16 2.60
C VAL A 67 -8.51 2.02 1.10
N GLN A 68 -7.44 1.91 0.31
CA GLN A 68 -7.50 1.69 -1.14
C GLN A 68 -8.11 0.33 -1.54
N ASN A 69 -8.28 -0.61 -0.60
CA ASN A 69 -8.95 -1.89 -0.87
C ASN A 69 -10.49 -1.78 -0.88
N GLY A 70 -11.05 -0.59 -0.63
CA GLY A 70 -12.49 -0.37 -0.63
C GLY A 70 -13.12 -0.45 -2.03
N HIS A 71 -14.41 -0.75 -2.09
CA HIS A 71 -15.16 -0.76 -3.35
C HIS A 71 -15.09 0.60 -4.07
N GLY A 72 -14.88 0.58 -5.39
CA GLY A 72 -14.76 1.79 -6.22
C GLY A 72 -13.45 2.56 -6.06
N ARG A 73 -12.50 2.10 -5.23
CA ARG A 73 -11.16 2.67 -5.14
C ARG A 73 -10.28 2.15 -6.27
N LEU A 74 -9.43 3.03 -6.79
CA LEU A 74 -8.52 2.71 -7.88
C LEU A 74 -7.07 2.84 -7.41
N LEU A 75 -6.22 1.96 -7.94
CA LEU A 75 -4.77 2.02 -7.78
C LEU A 75 -4.15 2.22 -9.16
N VAL A 76 -3.08 3.01 -9.24
CA VAL A 76 -2.31 3.10 -10.48
C VAL A 76 -1.74 1.73 -10.87
N ALA A 77 -1.92 1.35 -12.13
CA ALA A 77 -1.45 0.08 -12.67
C ALA A 77 0.09 0.06 -12.74
N PRO A 78 0.71 -1.14 -12.72
CA PRO A 78 2.12 -1.30 -13.05
C PRO A 78 2.47 -0.65 -14.40
N PHE A 79 3.69 -0.10 -14.51
CA PHE A 79 4.23 0.55 -15.71
C PHE A 79 3.53 1.83 -16.17
N THR A 80 2.53 2.34 -15.42
CA THR A 80 1.91 3.63 -15.72
C THR A 80 2.84 4.80 -15.39
N VAL A 81 2.98 5.73 -16.35
CA VAL A 81 3.67 7.02 -16.17
C VAL A 81 2.82 7.95 -15.31
N ARG A 82 3.46 8.71 -14.41
CA ARG A 82 2.79 9.69 -13.55
C ARG A 82 2.93 11.10 -14.14
N PRO A 83 1.89 11.95 -14.03
CA PRO A 83 1.96 13.35 -14.46
C PRO A 83 2.76 14.18 -13.44
N LYS A 84 4.06 13.92 -13.35
CA LYS A 84 5.02 14.59 -12.46
C LYS A 84 6.29 14.91 -13.25
N PRO A 85 7.06 15.95 -12.85
CA PRO A 85 8.36 16.24 -13.46
C PRO A 85 9.25 15.00 -13.52
N GLY A 86 9.88 14.78 -14.68
CA GLY A 86 10.70 13.59 -14.94
C GLY A 86 9.93 12.33 -15.34
N ALA A 87 8.60 12.42 -15.52
CA ALA A 87 7.74 11.31 -15.96
C ALA A 87 7.97 9.98 -15.19
N PRO A 88 7.98 10.00 -13.84
CA PRO A 88 8.26 8.80 -13.06
C PRO A 88 7.20 7.73 -13.29
N VAL A 89 7.60 6.47 -13.17
CA VAL A 89 6.76 5.31 -13.48
C VAL A 89 6.41 4.54 -12.22
N SER A 90 5.21 3.98 -12.17
CA SER A 90 4.84 2.96 -11.18
C SER A 90 5.53 1.62 -11.51
N ALA A 91 6.82 1.53 -11.25
CA ALA A 91 7.71 0.47 -11.73
C ALA A 91 7.71 -0.75 -10.78
N PRO A 92 7.45 -1.98 -11.29
CA PRO A 92 7.66 -3.21 -10.53
C PRO A 92 9.10 -3.38 -10.06
N LEU A 93 9.26 -3.97 -8.88
CA LEU A 93 10.55 -4.22 -8.24
C LEU A 93 10.70 -5.72 -7.92
N ARG A 94 11.96 -6.17 -7.83
CA ARG A 94 12.31 -7.42 -7.14
C ARG A 94 12.52 -7.11 -5.66
N TRP A 95 12.22 -8.08 -4.80
CA TRP A 95 12.55 -8.02 -3.37
C TRP A 95 14.06 -8.13 -3.16
#